data_AF-A0A2E3FMP6-F1
#
_entry.id   AF-A0A2E3FMP6-F1
#
_cell.length_a   1.000
_cell.length_b   1.000
_cell.length_c   1.000
_cell.angle_alpha   90.00
_cell.angle_beta   90.00
_cell.angle_gamma   90.00
#
_symmetry.space_group_name_H-M   'P 1'
#
loop_
_entity.id
_entity.type
_entity.pdbx_description
1 polymer ?
#
loop_
_entity_poly.entity_id
_entity_poly.type
_entity_poly.pdbx_seq_one_letter_code
_entity_poly.pdbx_strand_id
1 'polypeptide(L)'
;MSDDKDNRVYSTSTAKHSKATSNADSTALNLLRINNIINSTAKNTNFRYKKRVSDSKFDPVRELERRVLDKLRPMYSWENFKELMIAINSLTNFEKMEYLRKLEINLKNMNK
;
A
#
# COMPACT_ATOMS: atom_id res chain seq x y z
N MET A 1 33.06 9.16 44.55
CA MET A 1 32.17 10.20 45.11
C MET A 1 30.85 10.10 44.36
N SER A 2 29.80 9.70 45.10
CA SER A 2 28.34 9.81 44.87
C SER A 2 27.79 9.30 43.53
N ASP A 3 27.14 8.14 43.43
CA ASP A 3 25.75 7.83 43.88
C ASP A 3 24.73 8.90 43.47
N ASP A 4 23.88 8.55 42.49
CA ASP A 4 22.44 8.86 42.57
C ASP A 4 21.63 7.80 41.80
N LYS A 5 20.89 7.04 42.59
CA LYS A 5 19.91 6.04 42.21
C LYS A 5 18.52 6.67 42.11
N ASP A 6 17.68 6.04 41.29
CA ASP A 6 16.22 5.89 41.45
C ASP A 6 15.34 7.15 41.64
N ASN A 7 14.56 7.50 40.62
CA ASN A 7 13.20 8.06 40.83
C ASN A 7 12.34 7.89 39.55
N ARG A 8 11.67 6.75 39.32
CA ARG A 8 10.38 6.33 39.88
C ARG A 8 9.23 7.31 39.59
N VAL A 9 8.50 7.08 38.50
CA VAL A 9 7.03 7.24 38.52
C VAL A 9 6.40 6.05 37.79
N TYR A 10 6.07 5.05 38.59
CA TYR A 10 5.00 4.11 38.26
C TYR A 10 3.69 4.91 38.22
N SER A 11 3.07 5.03 37.05
CA SER A 11 1.67 5.47 36.97
C SER A 11 0.78 4.23 37.01
N THR A 12 0.52 3.76 38.22
CA THR A 12 -0.51 2.75 38.51
C THR A 12 -1.90 3.36 38.46
N SER A 13 -2.78 2.70 37.70
CA SER A 13 -4.25 2.66 37.86
C SER A 13 -5.01 3.97 37.58
N THR A 14 -5.98 3.97 36.68
CA THR A 14 -7.32 3.45 37.01
C THR A 14 -7.98 2.86 35.77
N ALA A 15 -8.03 1.54 35.70
CA ALA A 15 -8.96 0.84 34.83
C ALA A 15 -10.38 1.12 35.34
N LYS A 16 -11.03 2.14 34.77
CA LYS A 16 -12.47 2.30 34.92
C LYS A 16 -13.12 1.16 34.15
N HIS A 17 -13.59 0.16 34.89
CA HIS A 17 -14.59 -0.79 34.43
C HIS A 17 -15.82 0.00 33.99
N SER A 18 -15.96 0.18 32.68
CA SER A 18 -17.22 0.61 32.07
C SER A 18 -17.72 -0.51 31.17
N LYS A 19 -18.69 -1.24 31.74
CA LYS A 19 -19.79 -1.97 31.11
C LYS A 19 -19.41 -2.91 29.96
N ALA A 20 -19.54 -4.20 30.26
CA ALA A 20 -19.74 -5.24 29.25
C ALA A 20 -20.94 -4.88 28.37
N THR A 21 -20.66 -4.37 27.17
CA THR A 21 -21.59 -4.27 26.06
C THR A 21 -20.83 -4.70 24.81
N SER A 22 -21.40 -5.68 24.10
CA SER A 22 -21.02 -6.27 22.81
C SER A 22 -19.74 -7.10 22.70
N ASN A 23 -19.81 -8.36 23.17
CA ASN A 23 -18.85 -9.41 22.79
C ASN A 23 -18.77 -9.66 21.28
N ALA A 24 -19.81 -9.37 20.50
CA ALA A 24 -19.80 -9.52 19.05
C ALA A 24 -18.96 -8.43 18.34
N ASP A 25 -19.09 -7.16 18.75
CA ASP A 25 -18.32 -6.05 18.20
C ASP A 25 -16.84 -6.16 18.56
N SER A 26 -16.53 -6.64 19.77
CA SER A 26 -15.14 -6.85 20.19
C SER A 26 -14.45 -7.94 19.37
N THR A 27 -15.13 -9.04 19.01
CA THR A 27 -14.59 -10.06 18.10
C THR A 27 -14.36 -9.52 16.69
N ALA A 28 -15.31 -8.77 16.12
CA ALA A 28 -15.16 -8.19 14.79
C ALA A 28 -14.01 -7.17 14.74
N LEU A 29 -13.91 -6.31 15.75
CA LEU A 29 -12.81 -5.35 15.91
C LEU A 29 -11.46 -6.06 16.11
N ASN A 30 -11.42 -7.14 16.89
CA ASN A 30 -10.22 -7.95 17.10
C ASN A 30 -9.79 -8.67 15.82
N LEU A 31 -10.73 -9.21 15.04
CA LEU A 31 -10.44 -9.80 13.73
C LEU A 31 -9.89 -8.77 12.74
N LEU A 32 -10.46 -7.56 12.69
CA LEU A 32 -9.93 -6.47 11.87
C LEU A 32 -8.50 -6.09 12.29
N ARG A 33 -8.23 -6.00 13.60
CA ARG A 33 -6.89 -5.73 14.13
C ARG A 33 -5.89 -6.83 13.76
N ILE A 34 -6.27 -8.09 13.93
CA ILE A 34 -5.44 -9.25 13.57
C ILE A 34 -5.16 -9.24 12.06
N ASN A 35 -6.18 -9.02 11.23
CA ASN A 35 -6.03 -8.90 9.78
C ASN A 35 -5.09 -7.75 9.40
N ASN A 36 -5.18 -6.61 10.08
CA ASN A 36 -4.27 -5.49 9.85
C ASN A 36 -2.83 -5.83 10.23
N ILE A 37 -2.61 -6.54 11.33
CA ILE A 37 -1.28 -7.00 11.75
C ILE A 37 -0.72 -8.01 10.75
N ILE A 38 -1.51 -8.99 10.32
CA ILE A 38 -1.12 -9.97 9.32
C ILE A 38 -0.76 -9.27 8.01
N ASN A 39 -1.62 -8.37 7.53
CA ASN A 39 -1.38 -7.62 6.30
C ASN A 39 -0.15 -6.70 6.38
N SER A 40 0.04 -6.03 7.52
CA SER A 40 1.21 -5.18 7.76
C SER A 40 2.49 -6.03 7.80
N THR A 41 2.47 -7.12 8.54
CA THR A 41 3.59 -8.06 8.65
C THR A 41 3.93 -8.65 7.28
N ALA A 42 2.95 -9.17 6.55
CA ALA A 42 3.15 -9.73 5.21
C ALA A 42 3.74 -8.73 4.21
N LYS A 43 3.30 -7.46 4.25
CA LYS A 43 3.89 -6.39 3.41
C LYS A 43 5.33 -6.08 3.81
N ASN A 44 5.61 -6.02 5.12
CA ASN A 44 6.92 -5.66 5.65
C ASN A 44 7.95 -6.80 5.61
N THR A 45 7.52 -8.06 5.49
CA THR A 45 8.42 -9.21 5.30
C THR A 45 8.63 -9.56 3.83
N ASN A 46 7.71 -9.15 2.94
CA ASN A 46 7.86 -9.39 1.51
C ASN A 46 8.88 -8.44 0.88
N PHE A 47 10.08 -8.96 0.60
CA PHE A 47 11.16 -8.21 -0.05
C PHE A 47 10.75 -7.57 -1.38
N ARG A 48 9.98 -8.28 -2.22
CA ARG A 48 9.54 -7.76 -3.53
C ARG A 48 8.63 -6.54 -3.35
N TYR A 49 7.75 -6.57 -2.36
CA TYR A 49 6.89 -5.42 -2.05
C TYR A 49 7.71 -4.22 -1.58
N LYS A 50 8.64 -4.42 -0.63
CA LYS A 50 9.53 -3.34 -0.15
C LYS A 50 10.35 -2.72 -1.26
N LYS A 51 10.92 -3.55 -2.14
CA LYS A 51 11.68 -3.09 -3.31
C LYS A 51 10.81 -2.20 -4.22
N ARG A 52 9.59 -2.64 -4.57
CA ARG A 52 8.67 -1.84 -5.40
C ARG A 52 8.30 -0.50 -4.75
N VAL A 53 8.04 -0.48 -3.44
CA VAL A 53 7.77 0.78 -2.72
C VAL A 53 8.97 1.71 -2.76
N SER A 54 10.19 1.17 -2.63
CA SER A 54 11.42 1.95 -2.77
C SER A 54 11.60 2.47 -4.20
N ASP A 55 11.43 1.62 -5.20
CA ASP A 55 11.56 1.98 -6.63
C ASP A 55 10.56 3.08 -7.01
N SER A 56 9.33 3.02 -6.49
CA SER A 56 8.30 4.05 -6.69
C SER A 56 8.69 5.43 -6.14
N LYS A 57 9.56 5.49 -5.13
CA LYS A 57 10.05 6.78 -4.58
C LYS A 57 11.13 7.38 -5.47
N PHE A 58 11.90 6.53 -6.15
CA PHE A 58 12.98 6.94 -7.03
C PHE A 58 12.47 7.33 -8.43
N ASP A 59 11.59 6.52 -9.00
CA ASP A 59 11.02 6.74 -10.32
C ASP A 59 9.49 6.48 -10.30
N PRO A 60 8.70 7.48 -9.93
CA PRO A 60 7.25 7.34 -9.84
C PRO A 60 6.59 7.14 -11.21
N VAL A 61 7.21 7.64 -12.29
CA VAL A 61 6.67 7.53 -13.66
C VAL A 61 6.76 6.09 -14.12
N ARG A 62 7.94 5.47 -13.96
CA ARG A 62 8.17 4.08 -14.36
C ARG A 62 7.33 3.10 -13.57
N GLU A 63 7.14 3.31 -12.27
CA GLU A 63 6.25 2.44 -11.49
C GLU A 63 4.78 2.63 -11.87
N LEU A 64 4.36 3.85 -12.22
CA LEU A 64 3.02 4.08 -12.77
C LEU A 64 2.84 3.34 -14.10
N GLU A 65 3.80 3.45 -15.01
CA GLU A 65 3.82 2.76 -16.30
C GLU A 65 3.69 1.25 -16.10
N ARG A 66 4.55 0.66 -15.26
CA ARG A 66 4.53 -0.77 -14.94
C ARG A 66 3.16 -1.24 -14.44
N ARG A 67 2.55 -0.52 -13.48
CA ARG A 67 1.25 -0.90 -12.91
C ARG A 67 0.12 -0.82 -13.91
N VAL A 68 0.14 0.17 -14.80
CA VAL A 68 -0.88 0.35 -15.84
C VAL A 68 -0.71 -0.73 -16.92
N LEU A 69 0.52 -0.94 -17.41
CA LEU A 69 0.83 -1.95 -18.41
C LEU A 69 0.54 -3.38 -17.92
N ASP A 70 0.83 -3.71 -16.66
CA ASP A 70 0.50 -5.02 -16.07
C ASP A 70 -1.01 -5.31 -16.15
N LYS A 71 -1.85 -4.28 -15.98
CA LYS A 71 -3.32 -4.40 -16.06
C LYS A 71 -3.84 -4.43 -17.48
N LEU A 72 -3.19 -3.72 -18.40
CA LEU A 72 -3.55 -3.69 -19.82
C LEU A 72 -3.11 -4.96 -20.53
N ARG A 73 -1.99 -5.57 -20.15
CA ARG A 73 -1.44 -6.78 -20.78
C ARG A 73 -2.47 -7.88 -21.07
N PRO A 74 -3.34 -8.29 -20.14
CA PRO A 74 -4.35 -9.32 -20.43
C PRO A 74 -5.49 -8.87 -21.35
N MET A 75 -5.66 -7.56 -21.59
CA MET A 75 -6.76 -6.99 -22.36
C MET A 75 -6.47 -6.86 -23.87
N TYR A 76 -5.20 -6.98 -24.27
CA TYR A 76 -4.77 -6.80 -25.66
C TYR A 76 -4.08 -8.06 -26.18
N SER A 77 -4.11 -8.26 -27.49
CA SER A 77 -3.18 -9.18 -28.16
C SER A 77 -1.74 -8.71 -27.95
N TRP A 78 -0.79 -9.61 -28.12
CA TRP A 78 0.63 -9.32 -27.86
C TRP A 78 1.17 -8.23 -28.78
N GLU A 79 0.75 -8.23 -30.03
CA GLU A 79 1.11 -7.28 -31.08
C GLU A 79 0.59 -5.89 -30.74
N ASN A 80 -0.69 -5.78 -30.40
CA ASN A 80 -1.31 -4.51 -30.00
C ASN A 80 -0.70 -3.97 -28.69
N PHE A 81 -0.34 -4.86 -27.77
CA PHE A 81 0.32 -4.48 -26.53
C PHE A 81 1.74 -3.92 -26.78
N LYS A 82 2.50 -4.50 -27.71
CA LYS A 82 3.80 -3.97 -28.12
C LYS A 82 3.70 -2.59 -28.75
N GLU A 83 2.75 -2.40 -29.66
CA GLU A 83 2.52 -1.09 -30.29
C GLU A 83 2.17 -0.03 -29.24
N LEU A 84 1.30 -0.37 -28.28
CA LEU A 84 0.97 0.49 -27.16
C LEU A 84 2.21 0.86 -26.33
N MET A 85 3.07 -0.12 -26.02
CA MET A 85 4.31 0.13 -25.29
C MET A 85 5.27 1.06 -26.05
N ILE A 86 5.39 0.89 -27.37
CA ILE A 86 6.21 1.77 -28.22
C ILE A 86 5.64 3.19 -28.19
N ALA A 87 4.32 3.34 -28.36
CA ALA A 87 3.65 4.62 -28.32
C ALA A 87 3.87 5.33 -26.97
N ILE A 88 3.67 4.63 -25.85
CA ILE A 88 3.90 5.18 -24.50
C ILE A 88 5.36 5.61 -24.32
N ASN A 89 6.32 4.85 -24.85
CA ASN A 89 7.74 5.19 -24.75
C ASN A 89 8.18 6.34 -25.65
N SER A 90 7.44 6.65 -26.71
CA SER A 90 7.69 7.83 -27.53
C SER A 90 7.24 9.15 -26.88
N LEU A 91 6.39 9.08 -25.85
CA LEU A 91 5.91 10.27 -25.13
C LEU A 91 6.99 10.86 -24.21
N THR A 92 6.93 12.18 -24.00
CA THR A 92 7.73 12.81 -22.94
C THR A 92 7.27 12.33 -21.57
N ASN A 93 8.13 12.41 -20.54
CA ASN A 93 7.78 11.97 -19.19
C ASN A 93 6.53 12.67 -18.63
N PHE A 94 6.29 13.92 -19.00
CA PHE A 94 5.10 14.67 -18.57
C PHE A 94 3.83 14.12 -19.21
N GLU A 95 3.81 13.97 -20.53
CA GLU A 95 2.66 13.42 -21.27
C GLU A 95 2.38 11.98 -20.87
N LYS A 96 3.45 11.17 -20.74
CA LYS A 96 3.38 9.80 -20.24
C LYS A 96 2.69 9.74 -18.88
N MET A 97 3.06 10.61 -17.94
CA MET A 97 2.42 10.68 -16.63
C MET A 97 0.93 11.01 -16.71
N GLU A 98 0.55 12.01 -17.50
CA GLU A 98 -0.84 12.41 -17.63
C GLU A 98 -1.69 11.30 -18.27
N TYR A 99 -1.18 10.73 -19.36
CA TYR A 99 -1.84 9.66 -20.10
C TYR A 99 -2.03 8.39 -19.24
N LEU A 100 -0.97 7.93 -18.57
CA LEU A 100 -1.02 6.77 -17.70
C LEU A 100 -1.97 6.96 -16.51
N ARG A 101 -2.08 8.18 -15.95
CA ARG A 101 -3.07 8.47 -14.88
C ARG A 101 -4.50 8.36 -15.39
N LYS A 102 -4.80 8.91 -16.58
CA LYS A 102 -6.12 8.79 -17.20
C LYS A 102 -6.49 7.32 -17.45
N LEU A 103 -5.55 6.54 -17.98
CA LEU A 103 -5.72 5.09 -18.17
C LEU A 103 -5.94 4.34 -16.84
N GLU A 104 -5.18 4.66 -15.80
CA GLU A 104 -5.33 4.01 -14.50
C GLU A 104 -6.73 4.24 -13.90
N ILE A 105 -7.28 5.45 -14.05
CA ILE A 105 -8.63 5.79 -13.60
C ILE A 105 -9.67 4.97 -14.37
N ASN A 106 -9.56 4.91 -15.70
CA ASN A 106 -10.48 4.13 -16.53
C ASN A 106 -10.45 2.64 -16.16
N LEU A 107 -9.27 2.07 -15.97
CA LEU A 107 -9.10 0.68 -15.53
C LEU A 107 -9.70 0.41 -14.14
N LYS A 108 -9.63 1.38 -13.22
CA LYS A 108 -10.27 1.25 -11.89
C LYS A 108 -11.80 1.25 -12.02
N ASN A 109 -12.35 2.03 -12.94
CA ASN A 109 -13.79 2.09 -13.18
C ASN A 109 -14.34 0.83 -13.86
N MET A 110 -13.55 0.17 -14.73
CA MET A 110 -13.95 -1.09 -15.36
C MET A 110 -13.95 -2.30 -14.42
N ASN A 111 -13.21 -2.22 -13.29
CA ASN A 111 -13.10 -3.32 -12.31
C ASN A 111 -13.99 -3.10 -11.06
N LYS A 112 -14.88 -2.11 -11.09
CA LYS A 112 -15.92 -1.88 -10.07
C LYS A 112 -17.24 -2.43 -10.57
#